data_AF-A0A6M2E0W5-F1
#
_entry.id   AF-A0A6M2E0W5-F1
#
_cell.length_a   1.000
_cell.length_b   1.000
_cell.length_c   1.000
_cell.angle_alpha   90.00
_cell.angle_beta   90.00
_cell.angle_gamma   90.00
#
_symmetry.space_group_name_H-M   'P 1'
#
loop_
_entity.id
_entity.type
_entity.pdbx_description
1 polymer ?
#
loop_
_entity_poly.entity_id
_entity_poly.type
_entity_poly.pdbx_seq_one_letter_code
_entity_poly.pdbx_strand_id
1 'polypeptide(L)'
;MATIMAAVDPQAEQIKQFKDFLVSYNKLSELCFSDCVHDFTVRHVRDKEDKCAMNCMEKYMKMNQRISQRFQEFQMQTNEAAMAAAQKGLH
;
A
#
# COMPACT_ATOMS: atom_id res chain seq x y z
N MET A 1 -5.76 37.13 -2.12
CA MET A 1 -5.76 35.80 -1.48
C MET A 1 -5.99 34.73 -2.55
N ALA A 2 -5.03 34.57 -3.46
CA ALA A 2 -5.11 33.62 -4.56
C ALA A 2 -3.78 32.89 -4.64
N THR A 3 -3.67 31.81 -3.86
CA THR A 3 -2.48 30.96 -3.86
C THR A 3 -2.97 29.52 -3.95
N ILE A 4 -2.78 28.94 -5.14
CA ILE A 4 -2.57 27.51 -5.42
C ILE A 4 -3.77 26.58 -5.18
N MET A 5 -4.58 26.39 -6.22
CA MET A 5 -5.08 25.06 -6.56
C MET A 5 -4.29 24.61 -7.78
N ALA A 6 -3.25 23.81 -7.59
CA ALA A 6 -2.65 23.09 -8.70
C ALA A 6 -3.76 22.23 -9.32
N ALA A 7 -4.12 22.52 -10.58
CA ALA A 7 -5.05 21.69 -11.33
C ALA A 7 -4.36 20.34 -11.57
N VAL A 8 -4.64 19.36 -10.70
CA VAL A 8 -4.33 17.96 -10.98
C VAL A 8 -5.24 17.57 -12.14
N ASP A 9 -4.65 17.28 -13.29
CA ASP A 9 -5.39 16.74 -14.43
C ASP A 9 -6.06 15.41 -13.99
N PRO A 10 -7.41 15.32 -14.00
CA PRO A 10 -8.11 14.14 -13.51
C PRO A 10 -7.75 12.86 -14.28
N GLN A 11 -7.29 12.96 -15.53
CA GLN A 11 -6.82 11.82 -16.30
C GLN A 11 -5.43 11.36 -15.83
N ALA A 12 -4.56 12.29 -15.45
CA ALA A 12 -3.23 11.96 -14.91
C ALA A 12 -3.33 11.24 -13.55
N GLU A 13 -4.26 11.64 -12.68
CA GLU A 13 -4.46 10.97 -11.39
C GLU A 13 -5.01 9.55 -11.56
N GLN A 14 -5.96 9.33 -12.47
CA GLN A 14 -6.46 7.98 -12.77
C GLN A 14 -5.36 7.06 -13.31
N ILE A 15 -4.52 7.56 -14.23
CA ILE A 15 -3.36 6.81 -14.76
C ILE A 15 -2.40 6.46 -13.63
N LYS A 16 -2.12 7.41 -12.72
CA LYS A 16 -1.26 7.19 -11.57
C LYS A 16 -1.84 6.11 -10.64
N GLN A 17 -3.11 6.19 -10.29
CA GLN A 17 -3.78 5.18 -9.45
C GLN A 17 -3.72 3.78 -10.07
N PHE A 18 -3.94 3.67 -11.38
CA PHE A 18 -3.85 2.40 -12.08
C PHE A 18 -2.41 1.86 -12.09
N LYS A 19 -1.42 2.74 -12.30
CA LYS A 19 0.00 2.36 -12.21
C LYS A 19 0.37 1.88 -10.80
N ASP A 20 -0.04 2.59 -9.76
CA ASP A 20 0.20 2.24 -8.36
C ASP A 20 -0.45 0.89 -8.02
N PHE A 21 -1.64 0.61 -8.56
CA PHE A 21 -2.30 -0.69 -8.47
C PHE A 21 -1.46 -1.79 -9.12
N LEU A 22 -0.99 -1.61 -10.37
CA LEU A 22 -0.20 -2.63 -11.06
C LEU A 22 1.12 -2.94 -10.35
N VAL A 23 1.79 -1.92 -9.81
CA VAL A 23 3.00 -2.11 -8.99
C VAL A 23 2.69 -2.97 -7.77
N SER A 24 1.58 -2.68 -7.08
CA SER A 24 1.14 -3.43 -5.90
C SER A 24 0.74 -4.85 -6.24
N TYR A 25 0.04 -5.04 -7.35
CA TYR A 25 -0.38 -6.35 -7.86
C TYR A 25 0.83 -7.24 -8.18
N ASN A 26 1.82 -6.70 -8.90
CA ASN A 26 3.02 -7.45 -9.26
C ASN A 26 3.82 -7.86 -8.01
N LYS A 27 3.99 -6.92 -7.07
CA LYS A 27 4.68 -7.21 -5.80
C LYS A 27 4.00 -8.30 -4.99
N LEU A 28 2.67 -8.23 -4.89
CA LEU A 28 1.88 -9.25 -4.20
C LEU A 28 2.00 -10.62 -4.89
N SER A 29 1.89 -10.63 -6.22
CA SER A 29 1.99 -11.85 -7.01
C SER A 29 3.36 -12.54 -6.84
N GLU A 30 4.45 -11.77 -6.89
CA GLU A 30 5.81 -12.27 -6.68
C GLU A 30 6.00 -12.85 -5.27
N LEU A 31 5.53 -12.12 -4.25
CA LEU A 31 5.64 -12.55 -2.85
C LEU A 31 4.88 -13.87 -2.62
N CYS A 32 3.62 -13.94 -3.03
CA CYS A 32 2.83 -15.15 -2.82
C CYS A 32 3.33 -16.32 -3.67
N PHE A 33 3.85 -16.08 -4.87
CA PHE A 33 4.49 -17.13 -5.66
C PHE A 33 5.71 -17.70 -4.93
N SER A 34 6.61 -16.84 -4.45
CA SER A 34 7.83 -17.27 -3.76
C SER A 34 7.56 -17.99 -2.44
N ASP A 35 6.49 -17.62 -1.73
CA ASP A 35 6.16 -18.21 -0.42
C ASP A 35 5.34 -19.50 -0.54
N CYS A 36 4.51 -19.64 -1.58
CA CYS A 36 3.50 -20.70 -1.68
C CYS A 36 3.73 -21.73 -2.79
N VAL A 37 4.41 -21.37 -3.88
CA VAL A 37 4.65 -22.30 -4.99
C VAL A 37 6.01 -22.95 -4.81
N HIS A 38 6.00 -24.23 -4.47
CA HIS A 38 7.20 -24.96 -4.06
C HIS A 38 7.31 -26.34 -4.71
N ASP A 39 6.25 -26.88 -5.30
CA ASP A 39 6.27 -28.16 -6.00
C ASP A 39 6.24 -27.97 -7.53
N PHE A 40 7.38 -28.24 -8.16
CA PHE A 40 7.56 -28.11 -9.61
C PHE A 40 7.51 -29.46 -10.34
N THR A 41 6.91 -30.50 -9.74
CA THR A 41 6.77 -31.83 -10.34
C THR A 41 5.57 -31.95 -11.29
N VAL A 42 4.64 -31.00 -11.23
CA VAL A 42 3.42 -30.96 -12.05
C VAL A 42 3.22 -29.58 -12.67
N ARG A 43 2.49 -29.51 -13.78
CA ARG A 43 2.23 -28.24 -14.49
C ARG A 43 1.12 -27.39 -13.87
N HIS A 44 0.22 -28.00 -13.09
CA HIS A 44 -0.90 -27.30 -12.45
C HIS A 44 -0.55 -26.97 -11.00
N VAL A 45 -1.10 -25.87 -10.49
CA VAL A 45 -1.00 -25.49 -9.07
C VAL A 45 -1.75 -26.51 -8.24
N ARG A 46 -1.13 -27.07 -7.20
CA ARG A 46 -1.81 -28.02 -6.32
C ARG A 46 -2.74 -27.33 -5.34
N ASP A 47 -3.77 -28.01 -4.87
CA ASP A 47 -4.76 -27.47 -3.92
C ASP A 47 -4.13 -26.84 -2.65
N LYS A 48 -3.00 -27.38 -2.18
CA LYS A 48 -2.27 -26.81 -1.03
C LYS A 48 -1.60 -25.48 -1.36
N GLU A 49 -1.00 -25.36 -2.55
CA GLU A 49 -0.34 -24.14 -3.02
C GLU A 49 -1.39 -23.07 -3.35
N ASP A 50 -2.51 -23.47 -3.96
CA ASP A 50 -3.65 -22.60 -4.24
C ASP A 50 -4.24 -22.02 -2.94
N LYS A 51 -4.52 -22.88 -1.97
CA LYS A 51 -4.98 -22.45 -0.63
C LYS A 51 -3.96 -21.55 0.06
N CYS A 52 -2.66 -21.84 -0.08
CA CYS A 52 -1.61 -20.97 0.45
C CYS A 52 -1.64 -19.59 -0.21
N ALA A 53 -1.71 -19.51 -1.54
CA ALA A 53 -1.72 -18.27 -2.30
C ALA A 53 -2.93 -17.38 -1.93
N MET A 54 -4.11 -17.97 -1.77
CA MET A 54 -5.32 -17.26 -1.34
C MET A 54 -5.17 -16.68 0.09
N ASN A 55 -4.64 -17.47 1.02
CA ASN A 55 -4.37 -16.99 2.38
C ASN A 55 -3.27 -15.92 2.40
N CYS A 56 -2.24 -16.07 1.57
CA CYS A 56 -1.15 -15.10 1.42
C CYS A 56 -1.71 -13.75 0.95
N MET A 57 -2.52 -13.74 -0.10
CA MET A 57 -3.19 -12.55 -0.61
C MET A 57 -4.03 -11.85 0.47
N GLU A 58 -4.91 -12.59 1.13
CA GLU A 58 -5.79 -12.04 2.16
C GLU A 58 -4.98 -11.45 3.34
N LYS A 59 -3.97 -12.19 3.79
CA LYS A 59 -3.08 -11.75 4.88
C LYS A 59 -2.31 -10.49 4.49
N TYR A 60 -1.77 -10.43 3.29
CA TYR A 60 -1.02 -9.29 2.78
C TYR A 60 -1.89 -8.03 2.69
N MET A 61 -3.11 -8.15 2.15
CA MET A 61 -4.04 -7.02 2.06
C MET A 61 -4.45 -6.50 3.43
N LYS A 62 -4.82 -7.39 4.36
CA LYS A 62 -5.16 -7.02 5.75
C LYS A 62 -3.97 -6.38 6.47
N MET A 63 -2.77 -6.91 6.25
CA MET A 63 -1.53 -6.34 6.80
C MET A 63 -1.30 -4.92 6.27
N ASN A 64 -1.35 -4.71 4.96
CA ASN A 64 -1.17 -3.38 4.37
C ASN A 64 -2.20 -2.37 4.91
N GLN A 65 -3.48 -2.76 4.99
CA GLN A 65 -4.51 -1.89 5.56
C GLN A 65 -4.20 -1.49 7.00
N ARG A 66 -3.78 -2.44 7.83
CA ARG A 66 -3.41 -2.18 9.23
C ARG A 66 -2.17 -1.30 9.34
N ILE A 67 -1.15 -1.53 8.50
CA ILE A 67 0.05 -0.69 8.46
C ILE A 67 -0.32 0.73 8.04
N SER A 68 -1.11 0.91 6.99
CA SER A 68 -1.57 2.23 6.53
C SER A 68 -2.33 2.97 7.62
N GLN A 69 -3.20 2.30 8.37
CA GLN A 69 -3.92 2.91 9.50
C GLN A 69 -2.94 3.44 10.57
N ARG A 70 -2.00 2.61 11.01
CA ARG A 70 -1.03 3.02 12.04
C ARG A 70 -0.08 4.10 11.54
N PHE A 71 0.30 4.05 10.28
CA PHE A 71 1.12 5.08 9.66
C PHE A 71 0.38 6.43 9.63
N GLN A 72 -0.90 6.45 9.26
CA GLN A 72 -1.72 7.67 9.29
C GLN A 72 -1.88 8.22 10.71
N GLU A 73 -2.15 7.36 11.70
CA GLU A 73 -2.20 7.76 13.11
C GLU A 73 -0.89 8.45 13.56
N PHE A 74 0.25 7.87 13.20
CA PHE A 74 1.55 8.44 13.52
C PHE A 74 1.79 9.79 12.82
N GLN A 75 1.48 9.88 11.52
CA GLN A 75 1.63 11.12 10.75
C GLN A 75 0.80 12.28 11.32
N MET A 76 -0.42 12.00 11.81
CA MET A 76 -1.25 13.02 12.48
C MET A 76 -0.58 13.54 13.75
N GLN A 77 -0.10 12.64 14.62
CA GLN A 77 0.58 13.03 15.87
C GLN A 77 1.85 13.85 15.61
N THR A 78 2.66 13.45 14.63
CA THR A 78 3.89 14.19 14.28
C THR A 78 3.58 15.57 13.73
N ASN A 79 2.53 15.70 12.90
CA ASN A 79 2.12 16.98 12.35
C ASN A 79 1.58 17.91 13.44
N GLU A 80 0.76 17.40 14.37
CA GLU A 80 0.28 18.17 15.52
C GLU A 80 1.45 18.68 16.40
N ALA A 81 2.42 17.82 16.70
CA ALA A 81 3.60 18.19 17.47
C ALA A 81 4.46 19.25 16.73
N ALA A 82 4.64 19.11 15.42
CA ALA A 82 5.37 20.08 14.61
C ALA A 82 4.66 21.45 14.57
N MET A 83 3.33 21.46 14.44
CA MET A 83 2.53 22.69 14.46
C MET A 83 2.60 23.38 15.84
N ALA A 84 2.55 22.62 16.93
CA ALA A 84 2.70 23.16 18.28
C ALA A 84 4.12 23.73 18.54
N ALA A 85 5.16 23.08 18.01
CA ALA A 85 6.53 23.60 18.08
C ALA A 85 6.71 24.88 17.26
N ALA A 86 6.11 24.96 16.07
CA ALA A 86 6.13 26.16 15.23
C ALA A 86 5.44 27.36 15.91
N GLN A 87 4.34 27.15 16.62
CA GLN A 87 3.67 28.22 17.38
C GLN A 87 4.52 28.71 18.56
N LYS A 88 5.24 27.83 19.27
CA LYS A 88 6.11 28.20 20.39
C LYS A 88 7.35 28.99 19.99
N GLY A 89 7.82 28.86 18.74
CA GLY A 89 8.96 29.62 18.22
C GLY A 89 8.60 31.02 17.70
N LEU A 90 7.31 31.41 17.73
CA LEU A 90 6.82 32.73 17.32
C LEU A 90 6.63 33.68 18.52
N HIS A 91 7.14 33.32 19.70
CA HIS A 91 7.15 34.11 20.92
C HIS A 91 8.59 34.24 21.42
#